data_AF-A0A7R9DC51-F1
#
_entry.id   AF-A0A7R9DC51-F1
#
_cell.length_a   1.000
_cell.length_b   1.000
_cell.length_c   1.000
_cell.angle_alpha   90.00
_cell.angle_beta   90.00
_cell.angle_gamma   90.00
#
_symmetry.space_group_name_H-M   'P 1'
#
loop_
_entity.id
_entity.type
_entity.pdbx_description
1 polymer ?
#
loop_
_entity_poly.entity_id
_entity_poly.type
_entity_poly.pdbx_seq_one_letter_code
_entity_poly.pdbx_strand_id
1 'polypeptide(L)'
;HPRVKVFITQGGLQSGEEAMAMGVPLIGIPFFADQDFNVNKIVEKRIGLKIDFSEVTKEIVLENLNKIIHDRSYQENIKRLTVLRNDMPDKPLERAVWWTEYVLRHKGAPHLRTAAVDMPWYQLLLLDVIALFVLTAITVLSVLYYFIRILYHSIRSFIGKKGKLE
;
A
#
# COMPACT_ATOMS: atom_id res chain seq x y z
N HIS A 1 10.57 18.19 19.44
CA HIS A 1 10.67 19.16 20.55
C HIS A 1 10.14 18.54 21.85
N PRO A 2 10.79 18.71 23.02
CA PRO A 2 10.45 17.97 24.26
C PRO A 2 9.06 18.25 24.84
N ARG A 3 8.40 19.33 24.41
CA ARG A 3 7.02 19.67 24.84
C ARG A 3 5.92 19.02 24.00
N VAL A 4 6.25 18.32 22.91
CA VAL A 4 5.24 17.61 22.12
C VAL A 4 4.73 16.41 22.92
N LYS A 5 3.41 16.29 23.04
CA LYS A 5 2.76 15.23 23.83
C LYS A 5 2.00 14.21 22.98
N VAL A 6 1.46 14.66 21.87
CA VAL A 6 0.66 13.85 20.95
C VAL A 6 0.93 14.34 19.54
N PHE A 7 0.95 13.43 18.58
CA PHE A 7 1.01 13.74 17.16
C PHE A 7 -0.26 13.23 16.46
N ILE A 8 -1.04 14.15 15.89
CA ILE A 8 -2.22 13.80 15.08
C ILE A 8 -1.78 13.68 13.62
N THR A 9 -2.10 12.56 12.97
CA THR A 9 -1.67 12.25 11.61
C THR A 9 -2.77 11.50 10.86
N GLN A 10 -2.75 11.58 9.53
CA GLN A 10 -3.55 10.73 8.66
C GLN A 10 -3.14 9.24 8.71
N GLY A 11 -2.05 8.87 9.38
CA GLY A 11 -1.63 7.47 9.49
C GLY A 11 -0.69 6.99 8.39
N GLY A 12 0.06 7.89 7.77
CA GLY A 12 1.14 7.49 6.85
C GLY A 12 2.26 6.77 7.59
N LEU A 13 2.90 5.80 6.93
CA LEU A 13 3.98 4.99 7.51
C LEU A 13 5.11 5.85 8.10
N GLN A 14 5.59 6.84 7.34
CA GLN A 14 6.68 7.72 7.75
C GLN A 14 6.35 8.55 9.00
N SER A 15 5.11 9.05 9.10
CA SER A 15 4.64 9.79 10.28
C SER A 15 4.62 8.90 11.52
N GLY A 16 4.20 7.65 11.38
CA GLY A 16 4.26 6.66 12.46
C GLY A 16 5.69 6.35 12.92
N GLU A 17 6.62 6.19 11.96
CA GLU A 17 8.04 5.94 12.26
C GLU A 17 8.72 7.13 12.95
N GLU A 18 8.41 8.37 12.54
CA GLU A 18 8.92 9.59 13.17
C GLU A 18 8.39 9.74 14.60
N ALA A 19 7.11 9.48 14.82
CA ALA A 19 6.50 9.52 16.14
C ALA A 19 7.10 8.48 17.09
N MET A 20 7.29 7.26 16.58
CA MET A 20 8.01 6.20 17.29
C MET A 20 9.48 6.60 17.51
N ALA A 21 10.08 7.41 16.64
CA ALA A 21 11.42 7.93 16.84
C ALA A 21 11.54 8.86 18.03
N MET A 22 10.56 9.73 18.14
CA MET A 22 10.54 10.77 19.15
C MET A 22 9.85 10.31 20.43
N GLY A 23 9.32 9.07 20.47
CA GLY A 23 8.57 8.55 21.60
C GLY A 23 7.28 9.33 21.86
N VAL A 24 6.61 9.80 20.81
CA VAL A 24 5.41 10.64 20.91
C VAL A 24 4.17 9.85 20.48
N PRO A 25 3.19 9.60 21.37
CA PRO A 25 1.95 8.90 21.05
C PRO A 25 1.15 9.56 19.92
N LEU A 26 0.33 8.74 19.24
CA LEU A 26 -0.33 9.12 17.99
C LEU A 26 -1.85 9.15 18.11
N ILE A 27 -2.49 10.05 17.35
CA ILE A 27 -3.90 9.91 16.96
C ILE A 27 -3.93 9.82 15.44
N GLY A 28 -4.38 8.67 14.92
CA GLY A 28 -4.51 8.39 13.50
C GLY A 28 -5.91 8.70 13.00
N ILE A 29 -6.01 9.46 11.91
CA ILE A 29 -7.27 9.77 11.21
C ILE A 29 -7.13 9.32 9.74
N PRO A 30 -7.28 8.02 9.45
CA PRO A 30 -7.02 7.48 8.12
C PRO A 30 -8.04 7.97 7.10
N PHE A 31 -7.56 8.40 5.94
CA PHE A 31 -8.38 8.91 4.84
C PHE A 31 -8.35 7.99 3.60
N PHE A 32 -7.19 7.42 3.24
CA PHE A 32 -7.07 6.59 2.04
C PHE A 32 -5.87 5.64 2.05
N ALA A 33 -5.84 4.72 1.08
CA ALA A 33 -4.75 3.78 0.82
C ALA A 33 -4.39 2.88 2.03
N ASP A 34 -3.12 2.85 2.40
CA ASP A 34 -2.55 2.00 3.45
C ASP A 34 -2.70 2.59 4.87
N GLN A 35 -3.26 3.79 4.98
CA GLN A 35 -3.35 4.52 6.25
C GLN A 35 -4.15 3.76 7.31
N ASP A 36 -5.26 3.14 6.93
CA ASP A 36 -6.10 2.39 7.89
C ASP A 36 -5.30 1.23 8.51
N PHE A 37 -4.58 0.49 7.68
CA PHE A 37 -3.71 -0.61 8.12
C PHE A 37 -2.60 -0.12 9.06
N ASN A 38 -1.96 1.00 8.74
CA ASN A 38 -0.92 1.59 9.57
C ASN A 38 -1.47 2.07 10.92
N VAL A 39 -2.65 2.71 10.95
CA VAL A 39 -3.31 3.18 12.17
C VAL A 39 -3.77 2.00 13.03
N ASN A 40 -4.29 0.92 12.42
CA ASN A 40 -4.66 -0.28 13.16
C ASN A 40 -3.46 -0.90 13.87
N LYS A 41 -2.26 -0.90 13.26
CA LYS A 41 -1.01 -1.32 13.94
C LYS A 41 -0.63 -0.41 15.11
N ILE A 42 -0.84 0.90 14.99
CA ILE A 42 -0.61 1.87 16.07
C ILE A 42 -1.52 1.57 17.27
N VAL A 43 -2.80 1.27 17.00
CA VAL A 43 -3.79 0.90 18.02
C VAL A 43 -3.47 -0.46 18.64
N GLU A 44 -3.15 -1.47 17.83
CA GLU A 44 -2.77 -2.82 18.28
C GLU A 44 -1.56 -2.77 19.24
N LYS A 45 -0.56 -1.97 18.89
CA LYS A 45 0.63 -1.72 19.73
C LYS A 45 0.36 -0.82 20.93
N ARG A 46 -0.85 -0.29 21.08
CA ARG A 46 -1.27 0.63 22.14
C ARG A 46 -0.35 1.84 22.26
N ILE A 47 0.06 2.40 21.12
CA ILE A 47 0.88 3.62 21.02
C ILE A 47 0.09 4.80 20.44
N GLY A 48 -1.18 4.59 20.13
CA GLY A 48 -2.08 5.63 19.68
C GLY A 48 -3.53 5.19 19.58
N LEU A 49 -4.37 6.10 19.11
CA LEU A 49 -5.81 5.94 18.93
C LEU A 49 -6.18 6.15 17.46
N LYS A 50 -7.30 5.57 17.04
CA LYS A 50 -7.90 5.78 15.73
C LYS A 50 -9.15 6.64 15.88
N ILE A 51 -9.32 7.61 14.98
CA ILE A 51 -10.59 8.30 14.75
C ILE A 51 -10.95 8.06 13.30
N ASP A 52 -12.12 7.49 13.04
CA ASP A 52 -12.60 7.32 11.67
C ASP A 52 -12.87 8.69 11.04
N PHE A 53 -12.40 8.90 9.81
CA PHE A 53 -12.45 10.22 9.16
C PHE A 53 -13.88 10.76 9.03
N SER A 54 -14.88 9.88 8.86
CA SER A 54 -16.30 10.24 8.80
C SER A 54 -16.89 10.72 10.13
N GLU A 55 -16.23 10.45 11.25
CA GLU A 55 -16.71 10.74 12.60
C GLU A 55 -15.99 11.93 13.24
N VAL A 56 -15.08 12.59 12.51
CA VAL A 56 -14.27 13.67 13.08
C VAL A 56 -15.15 14.84 13.52
N THR A 57 -15.24 15.03 14.82
CA THR A 57 -15.88 16.17 15.48
C THR A 57 -14.94 16.76 16.53
N LYS A 58 -15.19 18.00 16.96
CA LYS A 58 -14.40 18.65 18.01
C LYS A 58 -14.41 17.82 19.30
N GLU A 59 -15.57 17.27 19.64
CA GLU A 59 -15.83 16.51 20.85
C GLU A 59 -15.02 15.20 20.84
N ILE A 60 -15.08 14.45 19.74
CA ILE A 60 -14.32 13.19 19.58
C ILE A 60 -12.81 13.44 19.61
N VAL A 61 -12.32 14.48 18.94
CA VAL A 61 -10.89 14.83 18.97
C VAL A 61 -10.44 15.20 20.39
N LEU A 62 -11.22 16.01 21.09
CA LEU A 62 -10.90 16.43 22.46
C LEU A 62 -10.92 15.25 23.45
N GLU A 63 -11.88 14.34 23.30
CA GLU A 63 -11.97 13.12 24.10
C GLU A 63 -10.73 12.24 23.89
N ASN A 64 -10.36 11.96 22.65
CA ASN A 64 -9.20 11.14 22.32
C ASN A 64 -7.88 11.80 22.78
N LEU A 65 -7.76 13.12 22.64
CA LEU A 65 -6.63 13.88 23.19
C LEU A 65 -6.53 13.75 24.71
N ASN A 66 -7.65 13.94 25.42
CA ASN A 66 -7.66 13.79 26.87
C ASN A 66 -7.29 12.37 27.28
N LYS A 67 -7.83 11.36 26.61
CA LYS A 67 -7.52 9.95 26.86
C LYS A 67 -6.03 9.68 26.72
N ILE A 68 -5.43 10.02 25.58
CA ILE A 68 -4.02 9.68 25.30
C ILE A 68 -3.03 10.48 26.16
N ILE A 69 -3.40 11.70 26.58
CA ILE A 69 -2.55 12.54 27.44
C ILE A 69 -2.55 12.05 28.89
N HIS A 70 -3.69 11.59 29.40
CA HIS A 70 -3.84 11.21 30.81
C HIS A 70 -3.56 9.72 31.06
N ASP A 71 -3.81 8.85 30.08
CA ASP A 71 -3.45 7.44 30.15
C ASP A 71 -1.96 7.27 29.80
N ARG A 72 -1.14 7.04 30.82
CA ARG A 72 0.32 6.88 30.66
C ARG A 72 0.71 5.66 29.85
N SER A 73 -0.18 4.67 29.68
CA SER A 73 0.16 3.44 28.96
C SER A 73 0.60 3.70 27.53
N TYR A 74 -0.03 4.64 26.81
CA TYR A 74 0.38 5.01 25.45
C TYR A 74 1.81 5.56 25.40
N GLN A 75 2.13 6.45 26.34
CA GLN A 75 3.44 7.08 26.44
C GLN A 75 4.54 6.09 26.87
N GLU A 76 4.21 5.15 27.76
CA GLU A 76 5.10 4.07 28.20
C GLU A 76 5.35 3.06 27.09
N ASN A 77 4.30 2.63 26.38
CA ASN A 77 4.40 1.70 25.26
C ASN A 77 5.24 2.28 24.13
N ILE A 78 5.01 3.53 23.73
CA ILE A 78 5.79 4.11 22.65
C ILE A 78 7.25 4.33 23.05
N LYS A 79 7.53 4.70 24.31
CA LYS A 79 8.91 4.79 24.81
C LYS A 79 9.59 3.42 24.79
N ARG A 80 8.90 2.36 25.21
CA ARG A 80 9.41 0.99 25.12
C ARG A 80 9.75 0.62 23.67
N LEU A 81 8.86 0.91 22.72
CA LEU A 81 9.12 0.65 21.30
C LEU A 81 10.26 1.52 20.76
N THR A 82 10.38 2.77 21.22
CA THR A 82 11.49 3.66 20.84
C THR A 82 12.83 3.05 21.25
N VAL A 83 12.92 2.51 22.47
CA VAL A 83 14.12 1.83 22.97
C VAL A 83 14.42 0.59 22.12
N LEU A 84 13.44 -0.29 21.90
CA LEU A 84 13.62 -1.49 21.08
C LEU A 84 14.05 -1.16 19.65
N ARG A 85 13.53 -0.09 19.08
CA ARG A 85 13.90 0.36 17.75
C ARG A 85 15.32 0.91 17.71
N ASN A 86 15.74 1.64 18.74
CA ASN A 86 17.10 2.19 18.80
C ASN A 86 18.16 1.12 19.16
N ASP A 87 17.72 -0.03 19.68
CA ASP A 87 18.56 -1.19 19.97
C ASP A 87 18.90 -1.95 18.67
N MET A 88 19.77 -1.34 17.87
CA MET A 88 20.30 -1.92 16.63
C MET A 88 21.81 -2.13 16.76
N PRO A 89 22.37 -3.19 16.13
CA PRO A 89 23.81 -3.50 16.22
C PRO A 89 24.70 -2.40 15.63
N ASP A 90 24.25 -1.73 14.55
CA ASP A 90 24.98 -0.62 13.93
C ASP A 90 24.17 0.67 14.01
N LYS A 91 24.87 1.79 14.17
CA LYS A 91 24.25 3.12 14.09
C LYS A 91 23.81 3.41 12.65
N PRO A 92 22.68 4.11 12.44
CA PRO A 92 22.19 4.43 11.09
C PRO A 92 23.21 5.15 10.21
N LEU A 93 23.99 6.08 10.78
CA LEU A 93 25.02 6.81 10.05
C LEU A 93 26.17 5.89 9.62
N GLU A 94 26.67 5.06 10.52
CA GLU A 94 27.76 4.11 10.22
C GLU A 94 27.33 3.11 9.14
N ARG A 95 26.08 2.63 9.21
CA ARG A 95 25.49 1.78 8.18
C ARG A 95 25.41 2.49 6.82
N ALA A 96 25.02 3.76 6.79
CA ALA A 96 24.95 4.54 5.56
C ALA A 96 26.34 4.76 4.94
N VAL A 97 27.35 5.06 5.77
CA VAL A 97 28.75 5.17 5.34
C VAL A 97 29.21 3.84 4.75
N TRP A 98 28.98 2.73 5.45
CA TRP A 98 29.39 1.41 4.99
C TRP A 98 28.82 1.04 3.62
N TRP A 99 27.51 1.28 3.40
CA TRP A 99 26.88 1.03 2.10
C TRP A 99 27.39 1.95 1.00
N THR A 100 27.66 3.21 1.32
CA THR A 100 28.25 4.17 0.38
C THR A 100 29.63 3.69 -0.06
N GLU A 101 30.48 3.32 0.89
CA GLU A 101 31.79 2.75 0.59
C GLU A 101 31.70 1.41 -0.14
N TYR A 102 30.72 0.57 0.19
CA TYR A 102 30.50 -0.70 -0.51
C TYR A 102 30.25 -0.46 -2.00
N VAL A 103 29.40 0.49 -2.34
CA VAL A 103 29.14 0.87 -3.74
C VAL A 103 30.42 1.39 -4.41
N LEU A 104 31.20 2.23 -3.72
CA LEU A 104 32.47 2.73 -4.24
C LEU A 104 33.50 1.61 -4.50
N ARG A 105 33.70 0.71 -3.53
CA ARG A 105 34.62 -0.45 -3.63
C ARG A 105 34.27 -1.36 -4.80
N HIS A 106 32.98 -1.52 -5.10
CA HIS A 106 32.48 -2.37 -6.18
C HIS A 106 32.16 -1.57 -7.45
N LYS A 107 32.74 -0.38 -7.62
CA LYS A 107 32.62 0.45 -8.84
C LYS A 107 31.17 0.65 -9.30
N GLY A 108 30.28 0.94 -8.35
CA GLY A 108 28.84 1.13 -8.59
C GLY A 108 27.96 -0.08 -8.23
N ALA A 109 28.54 -1.20 -7.77
CA ALA A 109 27.82 -2.41 -7.36
C ALA A 109 26.77 -2.89 -8.39
N PRO A 110 27.18 -3.23 -9.63
CA PRO A 110 26.24 -3.57 -10.72
C PRO A 110 25.34 -4.76 -10.38
N HIS A 111 25.76 -5.67 -9.52
CA HIS A 111 24.98 -6.82 -9.04
C HIS A 111 23.84 -6.46 -8.08
N LEU A 112 23.87 -5.28 -7.46
CA LEU A 112 22.75 -4.76 -6.66
C LEU A 112 21.80 -3.87 -7.46
N ARG A 113 22.19 -3.48 -8.68
CA ARG A 113 21.37 -2.66 -9.55
C ARG A 113 20.31 -3.52 -10.21
N THR A 114 19.06 -3.09 -10.16
CA THR A 114 17.98 -3.77 -10.89
C THR A 114 18.21 -3.65 -12.40
N ALA A 115 18.02 -4.74 -13.14
CA ALA A 115 18.08 -4.75 -14.59
C ALA A 115 17.07 -3.77 -15.23
N ALA A 116 16.00 -3.43 -14.50
CA ALA A 116 14.98 -2.48 -14.94
C ALA A 116 15.50 -1.07 -15.24
N VAL A 117 16.63 -0.66 -14.66
CA VAL A 117 17.22 0.67 -14.89
C VAL A 117 17.72 0.83 -16.32
N ASP A 118 18.24 -0.24 -16.92
CA ASP A 118 18.80 -0.22 -18.27
C ASP A 118 17.78 -0.65 -19.33
N MET A 119 16.56 -1.02 -18.93
CA MET A 119 15.53 -1.46 -19.85
C MET A 119 14.88 -0.27 -20.58
N PRO A 120 14.65 -0.39 -21.90
CA PRO A 120 13.79 0.54 -22.62
C PRO A 120 12.39 0.59 -22.01
N TRP A 121 11.76 1.77 -22.05
CA TRP A 121 10.45 2.02 -21.45
C TRP A 121 9.36 1.01 -21.89
N TYR A 122 9.41 0.50 -23.12
CA TYR A 122 8.44 -0.47 -23.63
C TYR A 122 8.59 -1.87 -23.02
N GLN A 123 9.81 -2.28 -22.66
CA GLN A 123 10.05 -3.53 -21.91
C GLN A 123 9.69 -3.35 -20.44
N LEU A 124 10.01 -2.19 -19.87
CA LEU A 124 9.64 -1.85 -18.51
C LEU A 124 8.11 -1.89 -18.30
N LEU A 125 7.35 -1.42 -19.30
CA LEU A 125 5.88 -1.45 -19.31
C LEU A 125 5.27 -2.76 -19.84
N LEU A 126 6.10 -3.73 -20.25
CA LEU A 126 5.66 -5.04 -20.77
C LEU A 126 4.63 -4.93 -21.91
N LEU A 127 4.87 -4.03 -22.88
CA LEU A 127 3.91 -3.76 -23.96
C LEU A 127 3.63 -4.99 -24.84
N ASP A 128 4.61 -5.86 -25.01
CA ASP A 128 4.48 -7.14 -25.71
C ASP A 128 3.51 -8.08 -25.00
N VAL A 129 3.60 -8.17 -23.67
CA VAL A 129 2.68 -8.96 -22.83
C VAL A 129 1.26 -8.38 -22.87
N ILE A 130 1.13 -7.06 -22.79
CA ILE A 130 -0.17 -6.38 -22.91
C ILE A 130 -0.79 -6.66 -24.29
N ALA A 131 0.00 -6.53 -25.37
CA ALA A 131 -0.45 -6.81 -26.72
C ALA A 131 -0.92 -8.26 -26.88
N LEU A 132 -0.19 -9.23 -26.30
CA LEU A 132 -0.59 -10.64 -26.28
C LEU A 132 -1.93 -10.87 -25.58
N PHE A 133 -2.16 -10.24 -24.42
CA PHE A 133 -3.44 -10.34 -23.72
C PHE A 133 -4.59 -9.72 -24.52
N VAL A 134 -4.38 -8.53 -25.12
CA VAL A 134 -5.38 -7.85 -25.96
C VAL A 134 -5.73 -8.69 -27.18
N LEU A 135 -4.73 -9.21 -27.91
CA LEU A 135 -4.94 -10.08 -29.08
C LEU A 135 -5.69 -11.36 -28.70
N THR A 136 -5.33 -11.96 -27.57
CA THR A 136 -6.00 -13.17 -27.08
C THR A 136 -7.47 -12.88 -26.74
N ALA A 137 -7.75 -11.77 -26.04
CA ALA A 137 -9.11 -11.34 -25.73
C ALA A 137 -9.94 -11.08 -27.00
N ILE A 138 -9.38 -10.36 -27.99
CA ILE A 138 -10.03 -10.12 -29.29
C ILE A 138 -10.35 -11.45 -29.99
N THR A 139 -9.41 -12.40 -29.97
CA THR A 139 -9.58 -13.70 -30.62
C THR A 139 -10.70 -14.50 -29.97
N VAL A 140 -10.74 -14.57 -28.64
CA VAL A 140 -11.81 -15.27 -27.90
C VAL A 140 -13.16 -14.61 -28.17
N LEU A 141 -13.25 -13.28 -28.08
CA LEU A 141 -14.49 -12.55 -28.36
C LEU A 141 -14.97 -12.76 -29.79
N SER A 142 -14.05 -12.78 -30.76
CA SER A 142 -14.38 -13.04 -32.16
C SER A 142 -14.91 -14.47 -32.34
N VAL A 143 -14.25 -15.48 -31.77
CA VAL A 143 -14.70 -16.87 -31.82
C VAL A 143 -16.09 -17.03 -31.20
N LEU A 144 -16.34 -16.42 -30.03
CA LEU A 144 -17.65 -16.44 -29.39
C LEU A 144 -18.73 -15.77 -30.25
N TYR A 145 -18.42 -14.61 -30.84
CA TYR A 145 -19.34 -13.91 -31.75
C TYR A 145 -19.71 -14.76 -32.97
N TYR A 146 -18.71 -15.35 -33.64
CA TYR A 146 -18.96 -16.22 -34.79
C TYR A 146 -19.73 -17.47 -34.41
N PHE A 147 -19.43 -18.08 -33.25
CA PHE A 147 -20.15 -19.24 -32.74
C PHE A 147 -21.64 -18.91 -32.49
N ILE A 148 -21.93 -17.80 -31.80
CA ILE A 148 -23.31 -17.33 -31.57
C ILE A 148 -24.01 -17.04 -32.89
N ARG A 149 -23.33 -16.40 -33.85
CA ARG A 149 -23.89 -16.10 -35.17
C ARG A 149 -24.24 -17.37 -35.95
N ILE A 150 -23.38 -18.38 -35.93
CA ILE A 150 -23.62 -19.70 -36.55
C ILE A 150 -24.81 -20.37 -35.87
N LEU A 151 -24.83 -20.40 -34.53
CA LEU A 151 -25.94 -20.99 -33.78
C LEU A 151 -27.28 -20.30 -34.10
N TYR A 152 -27.30 -18.97 -34.13
CA TYR A 152 -28.47 -18.18 -34.52
C TYR A 152 -28.95 -18.51 -35.95
N HIS A 153 -28.01 -18.61 -36.91
CA HIS A 153 -28.36 -18.95 -38.29
C HIS A 153 -28.90 -20.39 -38.41
N SER A 154 -28.29 -21.34 -37.71
CA SER A 154 -28.75 -22.74 -37.66
C SER A 154 -30.15 -22.87 -37.04
N ILE A 155 -30.41 -22.18 -35.93
CA ILE A 155 -31.73 -22.14 -35.28
C ILE A 155 -32.76 -21.52 -36.24
N ARG A 156 -32.45 -20.37 -36.85
CA ARG A 156 -33.36 -19.70 -37.80
C ARG A 156 -33.66 -20.57 -39.03
N SER A 157 -32.65 -21.25 -39.58
CA SER A 157 -32.82 -22.18 -40.71
C SER A 157 -33.69 -23.38 -40.34
N PHE A 158 -33.51 -23.93 -39.14
CA PHE A 158 -34.33 -25.04 -38.63
C PHE A 158 -35.80 -24.64 -38.42
N ILE A 159 -36.05 -23.46 -37.82
CA ILE A 159 -37.41 -22.92 -37.66
C ILE A 159 -38.05 -22.62 -39.03
N GLY A 160 -37.31 -22.03 -39.97
CA GLY A 160 -37.80 -21.73 -41.31
C GLY A 160 -38.11 -22.96 -42.17
N LYS A 161 -37.48 -24.11 -41.90
CA LYS A 161 -37.83 -25.40 -42.52
C LYS A 161 -39.10 -26.01 -41.95
N LYS A 162 -39.36 -25.87 -40.64
CA LYS A 162 -40.60 -26.36 -40.02
C LYS A 162 -41.84 -25.63 -40.53
N GLY A 163 -41.80 -24.30 -40.70
CA GLY A 163 -42.92 -23.52 -41.22
C GLY A 163 -43.24 -23.67 -42.72
N LYS A 164 -42.51 -24.52 -43.46
CA LYS A 164 -42.80 -24.88 -44.86
C LYS A 164 -43.37 -26.29 -45.03
N LEU A 165 -43.40 -27.07 -43.94
CA LEU A 165 -43.88 -28.47 -43.90
C LEU A 165 -45.28 -28.58 -43.27
N GLU A 166 -45.89 -27.46 -42.89
CA GLU A 166 -47.31 -27.29 -42.59
C GLU A 166 -47.98 -26.54 -43.76
#